data_AF-A0A0T6LNE4-F1
#
_entry.id   AF-A0A0T6LNE4-F1
#
_cell.length_a   1.000
_cell.length_b   1.000
_cell.length_c   1.000
_cell.angle_alpha   90.00
_cell.angle_beta   90.00
_cell.angle_gamma   90.00
#
_symmetry.space_group_name_H-M   'P 1'
#
loop_
_entity.id
_entity.type
_entity.pdbx_description
1 polymer ?
#
loop_
_entity_poly.entity_id
_entity_poly.type
_entity_poly.pdbx_seq_one_letter_code
_entity_poly.pdbx_strand_id
1 'polypeptide(L)'
;MRDRRQVVNGILWKLSTGAAWRDLPERYGPWKTVYERFRRWSADGTWDRLLAHVQQHSDAVGGVDWSVVCVDSTTVRAHQHAAGARKGGPGRARRSAGPAAD
;
A
#
# COMPACT_ATOMS: atom_id res chain seq x y z
N MET A 1 -2.33 -7.12 31.32
CA MET A 1 -3.20 -6.54 30.27
C MET A 1 -2.38 -5.48 29.56
N ARG A 2 -2.06 -5.66 28.27
CA ARG A 2 -1.14 -4.74 27.55
C ARG A 2 -1.82 -3.41 27.28
N ASP A 3 -1.10 -2.30 27.42
CA ASP A 3 -1.64 -0.97 27.15
C ASP A 3 -2.00 -0.85 25.65
N ARG A 4 -3.24 -0.43 25.37
CA ARG A 4 -3.73 -0.20 24.00
C ARG A 4 -2.90 0.86 23.29
N ARG A 5 -2.43 1.88 24.00
CA ARG A 5 -1.57 2.95 23.44
C ARG A 5 -0.24 2.41 22.96
N GLN A 6 0.35 1.46 23.69
CA GLN A 6 1.63 0.84 23.30
C GLN A 6 1.54 0.18 21.93
N VAL A 7 0.46 -0.57 21.68
CA VAL A 7 0.24 -1.26 20.40
C VAL A 7 0.00 -0.26 19.27
N VAL A 8 -0.86 0.74 19.48
CA VAL A 8 -1.11 1.80 18.48
C VAL A 8 0.18 2.53 18.13
N ASN A 9 0.97 2.92 19.13
CA ASN A 9 2.26 3.58 18.90
C ASN A 9 3.24 2.69 18.12
N GLY A 10 3.24 1.38 18.35
CA GLY A 10 4.03 0.44 17.56
C GLY A 10 3.63 0.39 16.09
N ILE A 11 2.32 0.48 15.82
CA ILE A 11 1.80 0.53 14.45
C ILE A 11 2.20 1.86 13.78
N LEU A 12 2.02 2.98 14.45
CA LEU A 12 2.41 4.30 13.93
C LEU A 12 3.92 4.38 13.66
N TRP A 13 4.75 3.80 14.52
CA TRP A 13 6.19 3.70 14.28
C TRP A 13 6.50 2.89 13.01
N LYS A 14 5.82 1.75 12.79
CA LYS A 14 6.01 0.94 11.59
C LYS A 14 5.60 1.67 10.32
N LEU A 15 4.49 2.40 10.36
CA LEU A 15 3.95 3.15 9.22
C LEU A 15 4.83 4.36 8.87
N SER A 16 5.38 5.05 9.87
CA SER A 16 6.27 6.20 9.66
C SER A 16 7.67 5.80 9.19
N THR A 17 8.22 4.68 9.66
CA THR A 17 9.60 4.27 9.34
C THR A 17 9.72 3.37 8.13
N GLY A 18 8.68 2.60 7.79
CA GLY A 18 8.78 1.59 6.74
C GLY A 18 9.64 0.36 7.07
N ALA A 19 10.34 0.33 8.21
CA ALA A 19 11.24 -0.75 8.65
C ALA A 19 10.57 -2.13 8.70
N ALA A 20 11.32 -3.24 8.67
CA ALA A 20 10.69 -4.56 8.72
C ALA A 20 9.92 -4.75 10.04
N TRP A 21 8.82 -5.51 10.02
CA TRP A 21 8.05 -5.78 11.25
C TRP A 21 8.91 -6.44 12.35
N ARG A 22 9.90 -7.25 11.97
CA ARG A 22 10.84 -7.88 12.91
C ARG A 22 11.75 -6.89 13.63
N ASP A 23 11.90 -5.68 13.08
CA ASP A 23 12.74 -4.62 13.64
C ASP A 23 11.95 -3.67 14.56
N LEU A 24 10.70 -4.03 14.88
CA LEU A 24 9.87 -3.23 15.79
C LEU A 24 10.58 -3.09 17.15
N PRO A 25 10.77 -1.86 17.66
CA PRO A 25 11.40 -1.64 18.95
C PRO A 25 10.66 -2.36 20.08
N GLU A 26 11.42 -3.02 20.96
CA GLU A 26 10.89 -3.83 22.06
C GLU A 26 10.00 -3.04 23.02
N ARG A 27 10.19 -1.72 23.13
CA ARG A 27 9.31 -0.81 23.88
C ARG A 27 7.86 -0.87 23.43
N TYR A 28 7.59 -1.26 22.17
CA TYR A 28 6.24 -1.47 21.67
C TYR A 28 5.75 -2.91 21.88
N GLY A 29 6.63 -3.81 22.32
CA GLY A 29 6.50 -5.23 22.64
C GLY A 29 6.46 -6.16 21.40
N PRO A 30 5.99 -7.43 21.53
CA PRO A 30 6.12 -8.43 20.47
C PRO A 30 5.53 -7.99 19.13
N TRP A 31 6.37 -8.00 18.09
CA TRP A 31 5.99 -7.53 16.76
C TRP A 31 4.81 -8.31 16.16
N LYS A 32 4.72 -9.63 16.43
CA LYS A 32 3.62 -10.48 15.94
C LYS A 32 2.27 -9.96 16.42
N THR A 33 2.16 -9.61 17.69
CA THR A 33 0.92 -9.09 18.27
C THR A 33 0.55 -7.72 17.69
N VAL A 34 1.53 -6.85 17.44
CA VAL A 34 1.31 -5.54 16.84
C VAL A 34 0.85 -5.70 15.39
N TYR A 35 1.50 -6.59 14.64
CA TYR A 35 1.14 -6.94 13.27
C TYR A 35 -0.25 -7.57 13.18
N GLU A 36 -0.58 -8.54 14.04
CA GLU A 36 -1.90 -9.19 14.05
C GLU A 36 -3.02 -8.19 14.34
N ARG A 37 -2.76 -7.24 15.26
CA ARG A 37 -3.70 -6.16 15.54
C ARG A 37 -3.89 -5.27 14.32
N PHE A 38 -2.79 -4.82 13.73
CA PHE A 38 -2.81 -4.02 12.50
C PHE A 38 -3.62 -4.73 11.41
N ARG A 39 -3.29 -5.99 11.11
CA ARG A 39 -3.94 -6.80 10.08
C ARG A 39 -5.44 -6.96 10.33
N ARG A 40 -5.85 -7.23 11.57
CA ARG A 40 -7.27 -7.38 11.93
C ARG A 40 -8.03 -6.07 11.70
N TRP A 41 -7.47 -4.95 12.18
CA TRP A 41 -8.08 -3.64 12.06
C TRP A 41 -8.12 -3.10 10.63
N SER A 42 -7.15 -3.49 9.80
CA SER A 42 -7.20 -3.22 8.36
C SER A 42 -8.31 -4.04 7.69
N ALA A 43 -8.51 -5.30 8.10
CA ALA A 43 -9.53 -6.15 7.50
C ALA A 43 -10.97 -5.78 7.92
N ASP A 44 -11.16 -5.28 9.14
CA ASP A 44 -12.49 -4.97 9.70
C ASP A 44 -12.88 -3.47 9.61
N GLY A 45 -12.05 -2.66 8.94
CA GLY A 45 -12.28 -1.21 8.74
C GLY A 45 -12.11 -0.36 9.99
N THR A 46 -11.48 -0.87 11.05
CA THR A 46 -11.23 -0.09 12.27
C THR A 46 -10.32 1.12 12.01
N TRP A 47 -9.36 1.01 11.09
CA TRP A 47 -8.52 2.15 10.73
C TRP A 47 -9.32 3.29 10.08
N ASP A 48 -10.24 2.95 9.19
CA ASP A 48 -11.09 3.95 8.52
C ASP A 48 -11.97 4.68 9.54
N ARG A 49 -12.57 3.93 10.47
CA ARG A 49 -13.37 4.51 11.56
C ARG A 49 -12.54 5.42 12.47
N LEU A 50 -11.32 5.00 12.82
CA LEU A 50 -10.41 5.80 13.64
C LEU A 50 -10.00 7.09 12.93
N LEU A 51 -9.65 7.01 11.64
CA LEU A 51 -9.29 8.17 10.83
C LEU A 51 -10.45 9.16 10.76
N ALA A 52 -11.66 8.70 10.44
CA ALA A 52 -12.85 9.53 10.38
C ALA A 52 -13.10 10.25 11.71
N HIS A 53 -12.95 9.55 12.84
CA HIS A 53 -13.14 10.14 14.17
C HIS A 53 -12.09 11.22 14.49
N VAL A 54 -10.82 10.98 14.15
CA VAL A 54 -9.75 11.97 14.34
C VAL A 54 -9.96 13.18 13.43
N GLN A 55 -10.37 12.97 12.18
CA GLN A 55 -10.69 14.07 11.24
C GLN A 55 -11.85 14.92 11.74
N GLN A 56 -12.94 14.30 12.20
CA GLN A 56 -14.08 15.02 12.79
C GLN A 56 -13.67 15.84 14.01
N HIS A 57 -12.83 15.29 14.87
CA HIS A 57 -12.34 16.02 16.04
C HIS A 57 -11.45 17.21 15.64
N SER A 58 -10.54 17.00 14.69
CA SER A 58 -9.67 18.07 14.18
C SER A 58 -10.46 19.15 13.46
N ASP A 59 -11.47 18.78 12.68
CA ASP A 59 -12.38 19.73 12.00
C ASP A 59 -13.12 20.61 13.02
N ALA A 60 -13.65 20.02 14.09
CA ALA A 60 -14.35 20.73 15.15
C ALA A 60 -13.48 21.77 15.88
N VAL A 61 -12.16 21.60 15.89
CA VAL A 61 -11.21 22.55 16.48
C VAL A 61 -10.51 23.44 15.44
N GLY A 62 -10.95 23.40 14.17
CA GLY A 62 -10.35 24.18 13.08
C GLY A 62 -8.95 23.72 12.67
N GLY A 63 -8.57 22.49 12.99
CA GLY A 63 -7.27 21.90 12.69
C GLY A 63 -7.15 21.22 11.33
N VAL A 64 -8.21 21.26 10.50
CA VAL A 64 -8.21 20.70 9.13
C VAL A 64 -8.52 21.81 8.13
N ASP A 65 -7.62 22.00 7.17
CA ASP A 65 -7.87 22.82 5.98
C ASP A 65 -8.33 21.93 4.83
N TRP A 66 -9.63 21.92 4.58
CA TRP A 66 -10.24 21.13 3.51
C TRP A 66 -10.01 21.68 2.10
N SER A 67 -9.43 22.88 1.97
CA SER A 67 -9.02 23.40 0.65
C SER A 67 -7.75 22.74 0.12
N VAL A 68 -6.97 22.10 1.00
CA VAL A 68 -5.75 21.38 0.67
C VAL A 68 -6.03 19.89 0.58
N VAL A 69 -5.86 19.32 -0.61
CA VAL A 69 -6.00 17.88 -0.86
C VAL A 69 -4.65 17.28 -1.20
N CYS A 70 -4.20 16.31 -0.42
CA CYS A 70 -3.01 15.51 -0.73
C CYS A 70 -3.42 14.30 -1.58
N VAL A 71 -2.85 14.18 -2.78
CA VAL A 71 -3.02 13.01 -3.65
C VAL A 71 -1.71 12.23 -3.64
N ASP A 72 -1.75 10.99 -3.17
CA ASP A 72 -0.65 10.04 -3.32
C ASP A 72 -0.88 9.12 -4.54
N SER A 73 0.19 8.76 -5.22
CA SER A 73 0.18 7.75 -6.28
C SER A 73 1.30 6.75 -6.05
N THR A 74 1.03 5.48 -6.28
CA THR A 74 2.04 4.42 -6.24
C THR A 74 2.26 3.85 -7.63
N THR A 75 3.49 3.92 -8.15
CA THR A 75 3.86 3.28 -9.41
C THR A 75 4.69 2.03 -9.12
N VAL A 76 4.22 0.86 -9.56
CA VAL A 76 4.96 -0.41 -9.44
C VAL A 76 5.31 -0.89 -10.84
N ARG A 77 6.58 -1.26 -11.06
CA ARG A 77 7.02 -1.85 -12.33
C ARG A 77 6.30 -3.18 -12.53
N ALA A 78 5.63 -3.33 -13.65
CA ALA A 78 5.02 -4.60 -14.03
C ALA A 78 6.11 -5.67 -14.29
N HIS A 79 5.80 -6.94 -14.01
CA HIS A 79 6.70 -8.05 -14.33
C HIS A 79 6.99 -8.06 -15.83
N GLN A 80 8.18 -8.53 -16.26
CA GLN A 80 8.55 -8.59 -17.67
C GLN A 80 7.60 -9.43 -18.55
N HIS A 81 6.79 -10.28 -17.92
CA HIS A 81 5.76 -11.11 -18.58
C HIS A 81 4.33 -10.59 -18.38
N ALA A 82 4.14 -9.40 -17.81
CA ALA A 82 2.82 -8.80 -17.61
C ALA A 82 2.23 -8.23 -18.91
N ALA A 83 3.02 -8.10 -19.98
CA ALA A 83 2.50 -7.83 -21.31
C ALA A 83 1.75 -9.09 -21.79
N GLY A 84 0.42 -9.04 -21.78
CA GLY A 84 -0.41 -10.10 -22.35
C GLY A 84 -0.09 -10.38 -23.82
N ALA A 85 -0.65 -11.45 -24.36
CA ALA A 85 -0.47 -11.83 -25.76
C ALA A 85 -0.80 -10.66 -26.70
N ARG A 86 0.02 -10.47 -27.75
CA ARG A 86 -0.26 -9.49 -28.81
C ARG A 86 -1.66 -9.76 -29.33
N LYS A 87 -2.58 -8.80 -29.21
CA LYS A 87 -3.90 -8.89 -29.85
C LYS A 87 -3.66 -8.80 -31.36
N GLY A 88 -3.58 -9.95 -32.01
CA GLY A 88 -3.38 -10.06 -33.45
C GLY A 88 -4.58 -9.48 -34.18
N GLY A 89 -4.50 -8.21 -34.58
CA GLY A 89 -5.19 -7.78 -35.79
C GLY A 89 -4.62 -8.55 -36.99
N PRO A 90 -5.34 -8.67 -38.12
CA PRO A 90 -4.90 -9.46 -39.26
C PRO A 90 -3.66 -8.80 -39.87
N GLY A 91 -2.48 -9.18 -39.36
CA GLY A 91 -1.19 -8.81 -39.90
C GLY A 91 -0.98 -9.62 -41.16
N ARG A 92 -1.02 -8.92 -42.31
CA ARG A 92 -0.71 -9.45 -43.64
C ARG A 92 0.53 -10.35 -43.58
N ALA A 93 0.34 -11.63 -43.86
CA ALA A 93 1.42 -12.60 -43.93
C ALA A 93 2.49 -12.11 -44.92
N ARG A 94 3.68 -11.83 -44.41
CA ARG A 94 4.84 -11.48 -45.22
C ARG A 94 5.32 -12.77 -45.87
N ARG A 95 5.02 -12.94 -47.16
CA ARG A 95 5.51 -14.07 -47.97
C ARG A 95 7.04 -14.06 -47.94
N SER A 96 7.62 -15.16 -47.49
CA SER A 96 9.06 -15.43 -47.60
C SER A 96 9.44 -15.55 -49.08
N ALA A 97 10.33 -14.68 -49.55
CA ALA A 97 11.06 -14.90 -50.79
C ALA A 97 12.30 -15.76 -50.47
N GLY A 98 12.48 -16.87 -51.19
CA GLY A 98 13.66 -17.72 -51.09
C GLY A 98 14.92 -17.03 -51.64
N PRO A 99 16.11 -17.60 -51.39
CA PRO A 99 17.38 -16.98 -51.76
C PRO A 99 17.59 -17.10 -53.28
N ALA A 100 18.06 -16.03 -53.91
CA ALA A 100 18.70 -16.09 -55.22
C ALA A 100 20.21 -16.24 -54.99
N ALA A 101 20.78 -17.32 -55.53
CA ALA A 101 22.22 -17.48 -55.74
C ALA A 101 22.55 -17.00 -57.18
N ASP A 102 23.82 -16.64 -57.38
CA ASP A 102 24.45 -15.92 -58.52
C ASP A 102 23.87 -16.13 -59.94
#